data_AF-A0A4Z0LA24-F1
#
_entry.id   AF-A0A4Z0LA24-F1
#
_cell.length_a   1.000
_cell.length_b   1.000
_cell.length_c   1.000
_cell.angle_alpha   90.00
_cell.angle_beta   90.00
_cell.angle_gamma   90.00
#
_symmetry.space_group_name_H-M   'P 1'
#
loop_
_entity.id
_entity.type
_entity.pdbx_description
1 polymer ?
#
loop_
_entity_poly.entity_id
_entity_poly.type
_entity_poly.pdbx_seq_one_letter_code
_entity_poly.pdbx_strand_id
1 'polypeptide(L)'
;MKNPFQKITENHPWLKFLGNKYFLVSLFFCIWMLFLDNYSYLDHRVLNKEIDELEDNKAYYQDEIKKDISHIKKLKNPAQIEKYAREKYYMKRENEDIYIIEFEGDSLQDE
;
A
#
# COMPACT_ATOMS: atom_id res chain seq x y z
N MET A 1 27.13 -61.03 -11.45
CA MET A 1 27.93 -59.79 -11.33
C MET A 1 27.26 -58.93 -10.26
N LYS A 2 27.95 -58.59 -9.16
CA LYS A 2 27.34 -57.82 -8.07
C LYS A 2 27.15 -56.37 -8.53
N ASN A 3 25.91 -55.87 -8.50
CA ASN A 3 25.59 -54.50 -8.89
C ASN A 3 26.28 -53.52 -7.93
N PRO A 4 27.04 -52.53 -8.42
CA PRO A 4 27.80 -51.61 -7.57
C PRO A 4 26.91 -50.81 -6.60
N PHE A 5 25.65 -50.57 -6.99
CA PHE A 5 24.64 -49.90 -6.16
C PHE A 5 24.20 -50.69 -4.93
N GLN A 6 24.21 -52.03 -4.96
CA GLN A 6 23.80 -52.85 -3.81
C GLN A 6 24.76 -52.71 -2.63
N LYS A 7 26.06 -52.56 -2.91
CA LYS A 7 27.12 -52.43 -1.89
C LYS A 7 27.00 -51.16 -1.06
N ILE A 8 26.44 -50.09 -1.64
CA ILE A 8 26.27 -48.78 -0.99
C ILE A 8 25.03 -48.79 -0.10
N THR A 9 23.97 -49.50 -0.51
CA THR A 9 22.70 -49.62 0.25
C THR A 9 22.75 -50.57 1.44
N GLU A 10 23.78 -51.42 1.55
CA GLU A 10 23.96 -52.37 2.65
C GLU A 10 24.55 -51.73 3.91
N ASN A 11 25.48 -50.78 3.76
CA ASN A 11 26.17 -50.15 4.89
C ASN A 11 25.33 -49.10 5.63
N HIS A 12 24.23 -48.64 5.02
CA HIS A 12 23.40 -47.58 5.57
C HIS A 12 21.90 -47.86 5.35
N PRO A 13 21.16 -48.29 6.41
CA PRO A 13 19.76 -48.68 6.29
C PRO A 13 18.83 -47.53 5.83
N TRP A 14 19.22 -46.28 6.06
CA TRP A 14 18.47 -45.10 5.62
C TRP A 14 18.45 -44.93 4.09
N LEU A 15 19.47 -45.41 3.37
CA LEU A 15 19.51 -45.36 1.90
C LEU A 15 18.48 -46.28 1.24
N LYS A 16 18.08 -47.37 1.92
CA LYS A 16 16.97 -48.24 1.44
C LYS A 16 15.63 -47.53 1.51
N PHE A 17 15.44 -46.63 2.49
CA PHE A 17 14.23 -45.82 2.61
C PHE A 17 14.19 -44.74 1.53
N LEU A 18 15.32 -44.07 1.26
CA LEU A 18 15.43 -43.07 0.18
C LEU A 18 15.32 -43.68 -1.23
N GLY A 19 15.68 -44.94 -1.41
CA GLY A 19 15.54 -45.66 -2.69
C GLY A 19 14.12 -46.15 -3.01
N ASN A 20 13.16 -45.98 -2.09
CA ASN A 20 11.77 -46.37 -2.33
C ASN A 20 11.09 -45.41 -3.33
N LYS A 21 10.53 -45.96 -4.41
CA LYS A 21 9.79 -45.17 -5.43
C LYS A 21 8.69 -44.32 -4.82
N TYR A 22 7.99 -44.81 -3.78
CA TYR A 22 6.95 -44.03 -3.10
C TYR A 22 7.52 -42.83 -2.33
N PHE A 23 8.70 -42.99 -1.72
CA PHE A 23 9.37 -41.90 -1.00
C PHE A 23 9.88 -40.83 -1.98
N LEU A 24 10.48 -41.23 -3.10
CA LEU A 24 10.94 -40.28 -4.13
C LEU A 24 9.80 -39.48 -4.75
N VAL A 25 8.67 -40.13 -5.07
CA VAL A 25 7.47 -39.45 -5.59
C VAL A 25 6.88 -38.52 -4.52
N SER A 26 6.80 -38.96 -3.26
CA SER A 26 6.31 -38.11 -2.17
C SER A 26 7.24 -36.93 -1.90
N LEU A 27 8.56 -37.13 -1.96
CA LEU A 27 9.54 -36.06 -1.76
C LEU A 27 9.45 -35.03 -2.88
N PHE A 28 9.35 -35.48 -4.13
CA PHE A 28 9.11 -34.60 -5.28
C PHE A 28 7.79 -33.82 -5.14
N PHE A 29 6.72 -34.48 -4.71
CA PHE A 29 5.44 -33.84 -4.44
C PHE A 29 5.53 -32.81 -3.31
N CYS A 30 6.20 -33.13 -2.20
CA CYS A 30 6.41 -32.16 -1.11
C CYS A 30 7.26 -30.97 -1.57
N ILE A 31 8.32 -31.20 -2.33
CA ILE A 31 9.14 -30.11 -2.89
C ILE A 31 8.29 -29.25 -3.84
N TRP A 32 7.46 -29.85 -4.68
CA TRP A 32 6.53 -29.10 -5.54
C TRP A 32 5.57 -28.25 -4.69
N MET A 33 4.91 -28.85 -3.71
CA MET A 33 3.97 -28.15 -2.82
C MET A 33 4.63 -27.06 -1.95
N LEU A 34 5.95 -27.10 -1.75
CA LEU A 34 6.67 -26.10 -0.96
C LEU A 34 7.31 -24.99 -1.80
N PHE A 35 7.75 -25.29 -3.03
CA PHE A 35 8.47 -24.34 -3.89
C PHE A 35 7.65 -23.83 -5.07
N LEU A 36 6.75 -24.65 -5.63
CA LEU A 36 5.91 -24.29 -6.77
C LEU A 36 4.50 -23.87 -6.34
N ASP A 37 3.98 -24.40 -5.24
CA ASP A 37 2.68 -24.02 -4.72
C ASP A 37 2.78 -22.73 -3.88
N ASN A 38 1.74 -21.91 -3.95
CA ASN A 38 1.66 -20.49 -3.55
C ASN A 38 1.80 -20.21 -2.03
N TYR A 39 2.33 -21.13 -1.23
CA TYR A 39 2.49 -20.93 0.21
C TYR A 39 3.75 -20.12 0.55
N SER A 40 3.95 -19.04 -0.20
CA SER A 40 5.08 -18.15 -0.03
C SER A 40 4.82 -17.26 1.18
N TYR A 41 5.63 -17.42 2.22
CA TYR A 41 5.75 -16.45 3.31
C TYR A 41 5.97 -15.02 2.79
N LEU A 42 6.52 -14.85 1.59
CA LEU A 42 6.67 -13.55 0.94
C LEU A 42 5.33 -12.95 0.51
N ASP A 43 4.38 -13.76 0.06
CA ASP A 43 3.07 -13.30 -0.39
C ASP A 43 2.26 -12.76 0.79
N HIS A 44 2.33 -13.41 1.95
CA HIS A 44 1.76 -12.88 3.18
C HIS A 44 2.40 -11.56 3.62
N ARG A 45 3.71 -11.37 3.41
CA ARG A 45 4.37 -10.10 3.72
C ARG A 45 3.93 -8.98 2.80
N VAL A 46 3.77 -9.27 1.51
CA VAL A 46 3.25 -8.30 0.53
C VAL A 46 1.81 -7.94 0.89
N LEU A 47 0.97 -8.94 1.15
CA LEU A 47 -0.43 -8.72 1.48
C LEU A 47 -0.60 -7.95 2.79
N ASN A 48 0.22 -8.23 3.82
CA ASN A 48 0.20 -7.45 5.05
C ASN A 48 0.59 -5.99 4.81
N LYS A 49 1.59 -5.74 3.94
CA LYS A 49 1.96 -4.37 3.58
C LYS A 49 0.83 -3.65 2.85
N GLU A 50 0.13 -4.32 1.95
CA GLU A 50 -1.06 -3.76 1.28
C GLU A 50 -2.18 -3.47 2.28
N ILE A 51 -2.38 -4.33 3.28
CA ILE A 51 -3.35 -4.11 4.35
C ILE A 51 -3.00 -2.85 5.15
N ASP A 52 -1.74 -2.71 5.57
CA ASP A 52 -1.26 -1.55 6.33
C ASP A 52 -1.46 -0.26 5.51
N GLU A 53 -1.10 -0.28 4.22
CA GLU A 53 -1.28 0.86 3.32
C GLU A 53 -2.76 1.24 3.13
N LEU A 54 -3.65 0.25 3.04
CA LEU A 54 -5.09 0.49 2.95
C LEU A 54 -5.66 1.07 4.25
N GLU A 55 -5.17 0.61 5.41
CA GLU A 55 -5.57 1.15 6.71
C GLU A 55 -5.11 2.59 6.92
N ASP A 56 -3.87 2.90 6.56
CA ASP A 56 -3.33 4.27 6.61
C ASP A 56 -4.11 5.21 5.69
N ASN A 57 -4.37 4.78 4.46
CA ASN A 57 -5.20 5.55 3.51
C ASN A 57 -6.61 5.79 4.07
N LYS A 58 -7.23 4.76 4.64
CA LYS A 58 -8.55 4.90 5.26
C LYS A 58 -8.52 5.90 6.41
N ALA A 59 -7.51 5.86 7.28
CA ALA A 59 -7.37 6.80 8.38
C ALA A 59 -7.20 8.24 7.88
N TYR A 60 -6.36 8.44 6.86
CA TYR A 60 -6.16 9.74 6.22
C TYR A 60 -7.47 10.33 5.69
N TYR A 61 -8.22 9.57 4.87
CA TYR A 61 -9.49 10.06 4.30
C TYR A 61 -10.54 10.31 5.37
N GLN A 62 -10.59 9.51 6.44
CA GLN A 62 -11.50 9.76 7.56
C GLN A 62 -11.18 11.06 8.30
N ASP A 63 -9.90 11.44 8.42
CA ASP A 63 -9.49 12.71 9.02
C ASP A 63 -9.83 13.89 8.11
N GLU A 64 -9.53 13.79 6.81
CA GLU A 64 -9.89 14.82 5.82
C GLU A 64 -11.40 15.06 5.77
N ILE A 65 -12.21 14.00 5.76
CA ILE A 65 -13.68 14.12 5.82
C ILE A 65 -14.13 14.89 7.08
N LYS A 66 -13.50 14.65 8.25
CA LYS A 66 -13.83 15.39 9.48
C LYS A 66 -13.47 16.86 9.37
N LYS A 67 -12.31 17.19 8.80
CA LYS A 67 -11.90 18.58 8.53
C LYS A 67 -12.86 19.26 7.58
N ASP A 68 -13.23 18.61 6.48
CA ASP A 68 -14.16 19.12 5.48
C ASP A 68 -15.55 19.37 6.06
N ILE A 69 -16.07 18.45 6.87
CA ILE A 69 -17.34 18.66 7.58
C ILE A 69 -17.27 19.93 8.46
N SER A 70 -16.14 20.15 9.14
CA SER A 70 -15.93 21.36 9.94
C SER A 70 -15.88 22.62 9.07
N HIS A 71 -15.25 22.54 7.89
CA HIS A 71 -15.16 23.65 6.93
C HIS A 71 -16.53 23.97 6.32
N ILE A 72 -17.27 22.96 5.87
CA ILE A 72 -18.65 23.10 5.39
C ILE A 72 -19.53 23.74 6.47
N LYS A 73 -19.38 23.34 7.74
CA LYS A 73 -20.14 23.96 8.84
C LYS A 73 -19.81 25.44 9.00
N LYS A 74 -18.55 25.85 8.83
CA LYS A 74 -18.17 27.27 8.80
C LYS A 74 -18.78 27.99 7.60
N LEU A 75 -18.78 27.36 6.42
CA LEU A 75 -19.39 27.86 5.19
C LEU A 75 -20.93 27.87 5.21
N LYS A 76 -21.61 27.31 6.21
CA LYS A 76 -23.07 27.52 6.36
C LYS A 76 -23.41 28.93 6.86
N ASN A 77 -22.43 29.66 7.39
CA ASN A 77 -22.62 31.03 7.81
C ASN A 77 -22.38 31.98 6.61
N PRO A 78 -23.39 32.77 6.18
CA PRO A 78 -23.24 33.67 5.03
C PRO A 78 -22.06 34.65 5.17
N ALA A 79 -21.73 35.08 6.39
CA ALA A 79 -20.57 35.94 6.62
C ALA A 79 -19.22 35.25 6.34
N GLN A 80 -19.13 33.94 6.60
CA GLN A 80 -17.92 33.16 6.31
C GLN A 80 -17.78 32.86 4.82
N ILE A 81 -18.91 32.63 4.13
CA ILE A 81 -18.93 32.50 2.66
C ILE A 81 -18.46 33.79 2.01
N GLU A 82 -19.02 34.94 2.44
CA GLU A 82 -18.64 36.24 1.89
C GLU A 82 -17.17 36.52 2.12
N LYS A 83 -16.66 36.25 3.33
CA LYS A 83 -15.23 36.39 3.64
C LYS A 83 -14.36 35.52 2.72
N TYR A 84 -14.70 34.25 2.54
CA TYR A 84 -13.97 33.34 1.65
C TYR A 84 -14.01 33.80 0.18
N ALA A 85 -15.17 34.21 -0.31
CA ALA A 85 -15.34 34.75 -1.66
C ALA A 85 -14.51 36.03 -1.90
N ARG A 86 -14.40 36.89 -0.90
CA ARG A 86 -13.57 38.10 -0.94
C ARG A 86 -12.08 37.80 -0.88
N GLU A 87 -11.63 36.89 -0.03
CA GLU A 87 -10.20 36.58 0.16
C GLU A 87 -9.61 35.70 -0.95
N LYS A 88 -10.38 34.73 -1.47
CA LYS A 88 -9.87 33.78 -2.48
C LYS A 88 -10.20 34.16 -3.92
N TYR A 89 -11.35 34.79 -4.13
CA TYR A 89 -11.85 35.08 -5.48
C TYR A 89 -12.02 36.58 -5.73
N TYR A 90 -11.64 37.44 -4.78
CA TYR A 90 -11.76 38.89 -4.89
C TYR A 90 -13.16 39.32 -5.35
N MET A 91 -14.21 38.66 -4.87
CA MET A 91 -15.59 39.03 -5.22
C MET A 91 -15.97 40.36 -4.55
N LYS A 92 -16.66 41.24 -5.30
CA LYS A 92 -17.17 42.54 -4.82
C LYS A 92 -18.64 42.74 -5.15
N ARG A 93 -19.30 43.65 -4.42
CA ARG A 93 -20.62 44.17 -4.79
C ARG A 93 -20.49 45.24 -5.89
N GLU A 94 -21.59 45.53 -6.58
CA GLU A 94 -21.59 46.46 -7.74
C GLU A 94 -21.06 47.86 -7.40
N ASN A 95 -21.23 48.33 -6.16
CA ASN A 95 -20.80 49.64 -5.69
C ASN A 95 -19.54 49.60 -4.81
N GLU A 96 -18.71 48.56 -4.94
CA GLU A 96 -17.45 48.40 -4.19
C GLU A 96 -16.24 48.39 -5.14
N ASP A 97 -15.15 49.01 -4.71
CA ASP A 97 -13.86 48.99 -5.41
C ASP A 97 -12.83 48.16 -4.62
N ILE A 98 -12.08 47.32 -5.33
CA ILE A 98 -11.03 46.47 -4.75
C ILE A 98 -9.69 47.09 -5.06
N TYR A 99 -8.88 47.29 -4.03
CA TYR A 99 -7.48 47.70 -4.15
C TYR A 99 -6.60 46.51 -3.78
N ILE A 100 -5.75 46.08 -4.71
CA ILE A 100 -4.70 45.09 -4.46
C ILE A 100 -3.41 45.90 -4.26
N ILE A 101 -2.80 45.78 -3.09
CA ILE A 101 -1.56 46.49 -2.76
C ILE A 101 -0.43 45.48 -2.86
N GLU A 102 0.42 45.67 -3.86
CA GLU A 102 1.61 44.85 -4.10
C GLU A 102 2.85 45.69 -3.75
N PHE A 103 3.77 45.10 -2.98
CA PHE A 103 5.06 45.72 -2.68
C PHE A 103 6.11 45.20 -3.67
N GLU A 104 7.10 46.03 -4.04
CA GLU A 104 8.16 45.72 -5.03
C GLU A 104 8.99 44.44 -4.72
N GLY A 105 8.81 43.82 -3.55
CA GLY A 105 9.46 42.55 -3.16
C GLY A 105 8.54 41.32 -3.13
N ASP A 106 7.23 41.46 -3.32
CA ASP A 106 6.24 40.37 -3.20
C ASP A 106 5.93 39.69 -4.55
N SER A 107 6.35 40.27 -5.67
CA SER A 107 6.27 39.64 -6.99
C SER A 107 7.37 38.60 -7.14
N LEU A 108 7.14 37.39 -6.61
CA LEU A 108 7.91 36.23 -7.02
C LEU A 108 7.54 35.88 -8.47
N GLN A 109 8.57 35.64 -9.28
CA GLN A 109 8.51 35.34 -10.71
C GLN A 109 7.60 34.14 -10.98
N ASP A 110 6.48 34.39 -11.66
CA ASP A 110 5.75 33.36 -12.38
C ASP A 110 6.41 33.21 -13.77
N GLU A 111 7.31 32.22 -13.91
CA GLU A 111 7.67 31.60 -15.20
C GLU A 111 6.80 30.36 -15.46
#